data_AF-A0A9X2A548-F1
#
_entry.id   AF-A0A9X2A548-F1
#
_cell.length_a   1.000
_cell.length_b   1.000
_cell.length_c   1.000
_cell.angle_alpha   90.00
_cell.angle_beta   90.00
_cell.angle_gamma   90.00
#
_symmetry.space_group_name_H-M   'P 1'
#
loop_
_entity.id
_entity.type
_entity.pdbx_description
1 polymer ?
#
loop_
_entity_poly.entity_id
_entity_poly.type
_entity_poly.pdbx_seq_one_letter_code
_entity_poly.pdbx_strand_id
1 'polypeptide(L)'
;MVKFIDDEKHNHGALSICKILPIAPSTYYRIKDEQNNPEKQSRRKQNDGYLLARIKQAWQDSGCRYGIRKVWHKLKQNDLLKLARCTVERLMKQAGIQGVWRGKGKITTKQRVDQHKLNDLVKRNFTADAPNKKRLLRSSVLQVADFTYFKTKTGWVYTAFIIDVFKRVIVGWKVSNRMDTQLVLDALNQALDARHRLKNVIHHSGSGCG
;
A
#
# COMPACT_ATOMS: atom_id res chain seq x y z
N MET A 1 6.07 25.92 -24.68
CA MET A 1 5.89 27.31 -25.12
C MET A 1 6.88 28.27 -24.46
N VAL A 2 6.82 28.51 -23.14
CA VAL A 2 7.79 29.40 -22.45
C VAL A 2 9.24 28.92 -22.59
N LYS A 3 9.48 27.62 -22.40
CA LYS A 3 10.82 27.02 -22.58
C LYS A 3 11.40 27.26 -23.99
N PHE A 4 10.58 27.09 -25.02
CA PHE A 4 10.99 27.37 -26.41
C PHE A 4 11.32 28.85 -26.63
N ILE A 5 10.56 29.77 -26.03
CA ILE A 5 10.88 31.20 -26.09
C ILE A 5 12.21 31.48 -25.37
N ASP A 6 12.49 30.81 -24.25
CA ASP A 6 13.79 30.95 -23.57
C ASP A 6 14.97 30.47 -24.41
N ASP A 7 14.79 29.35 -25.10
CA ASP A 7 15.83 28.74 -25.92
C ASP A 7 16.15 29.62 -27.15
N GLU A 8 15.12 30.23 -27.76
CA GLU A 8 15.26 31.00 -29.02
C GLU A 8 15.33 32.53 -28.85
N LYS A 9 15.09 33.08 -27.64
CA LYS A 9 15.08 34.55 -27.44
C LYS A 9 16.40 35.23 -27.80
N HIS A 10 17.51 34.50 -27.74
CA HIS A 10 18.83 35.03 -28.08
C HIS A 10 18.99 35.26 -29.59
N ASN A 11 18.28 34.49 -30.41
CA ASN A 11 18.37 34.57 -31.88
C ASN A 11 17.34 35.55 -32.47
N HIS A 12 16.13 35.59 -31.90
CA HIS A 12 15.00 36.28 -32.54
C HIS A 12 14.31 37.33 -31.65
N GLY A 13 14.67 37.41 -30.37
CA GLY A 13 14.02 38.27 -29.38
C GLY A 13 12.67 37.72 -28.90
N ALA A 14 12.44 37.77 -27.59
CA ALA A 14 11.25 37.16 -26.97
C ALA A 14 9.92 37.72 -27.50
N LEU A 15 9.85 39.03 -27.81
CA LEU A 15 8.65 39.67 -28.34
C LEU A 15 8.30 39.18 -29.76
N SER A 16 9.30 38.98 -30.62
CA SER A 16 9.11 38.49 -31.98
C SER A 16 8.57 37.06 -31.98
N ILE A 17 9.11 36.21 -31.11
CA ILE A 17 8.65 34.82 -30.94
C ILE A 17 7.22 34.80 -30.36
N CYS A 18 6.90 35.65 -29.38
CA CYS A 18 5.54 35.76 -28.84
C CYS A 18 4.52 36.25 -29.87
N LYS A 19 4.90 37.00 -30.91
CA LYS A 19 3.98 37.41 -31.98
C LYS A 19 3.54 36.25 -32.86
N ILE A 20 4.42 35.27 -33.06
CA ILE A 20 4.16 34.10 -33.91
C ILE A 20 3.44 32.99 -33.13
N LEU A 21 3.79 32.83 -31.85
CA LEU A 21 3.17 31.83 -30.99
C LEU A 21 1.85 32.34 -30.40
N PRO A 22 0.90 31.45 -30.08
CA PRO A 22 -0.37 31.81 -29.44
C PRO A 22 -0.17 32.12 -27.93
N ILE A 23 0.68 33.09 -27.60
CA ILE A 23 0.97 33.54 -26.24
C ILE A 23 1.16 35.06 -26.18
N ALA A 24 0.42 35.72 -25.29
CA ALA A 24 0.61 37.14 -25.07
C ALA A 24 1.99 37.43 -24.42
N PRO A 25 2.74 38.47 -24.87
CA PRO A 25 4.01 38.85 -24.26
C PRO A 25 3.94 39.08 -22.75
N SER A 26 2.86 39.71 -22.27
CA SER A 26 2.60 39.93 -20.84
C SER A 26 2.51 38.61 -20.06
N THR A 27 1.97 37.56 -20.67
CA THR A 27 1.91 36.23 -20.04
C THR A 27 3.29 35.59 -19.94
N TYR A 28 4.13 35.73 -20.97
CA TYR A 28 5.52 35.28 -20.92
C TYR A 28 6.30 35.97 -19.79
N TYR A 29 6.26 37.30 -19.73
CA TYR A 29 6.96 38.06 -18.69
C TYR A 29 6.39 37.82 -17.29
N ARG A 30 5.08 37.65 -17.15
CA ARG A 30 4.48 37.25 -15.86
C ARG A 30 4.99 35.89 -15.39
N ILE A 31 5.09 34.91 -16.29
CA ILE A 31 5.63 33.59 -15.95
C ILE A 31 7.11 33.71 -15.56
N LYS A 32 7.89 34.57 -16.23
CA LYS A 32 9.28 34.85 -15.88
C LYS A 32 9.43 35.54 -14.53
N ASP A 33 8.58 36.52 -14.26
CA ASP A 33 8.54 37.21 -12.98
C ASP A 33 8.18 36.24 -11.85
N GLU A 34 7.16 35.40 -12.02
CA GLU A 34 6.81 34.34 -11.07
C GLU A 34 7.91 33.27 -10.87
N GLN A 35 8.77 33.04 -11.87
CA GLN A 35 9.91 32.12 -11.76
C GLN A 35 11.05 32.74 -10.96
N ASN A 36 11.33 34.02 -11.18
CA ASN A 36 12.41 34.76 -10.52
C ASN A 36 12.02 35.19 -9.08
N ASN A 37 10.73 35.43 -8.86
CA ASN A 37 10.15 35.96 -7.63
C ASN A 37 9.05 34.99 -7.13
N PRO A 38 9.42 33.91 -6.43
CA PRO A 38 8.47 32.90 -5.96
C PRO A 38 7.36 33.45 -5.05
N GLU A 39 7.61 34.56 -4.36
CA GLU A 39 6.66 35.28 -3.50
C GLU A 39 5.48 35.91 -4.27
N LYS A 40 5.67 36.20 -5.57
CA LYS A 40 4.60 36.71 -6.45
C LYS A 40 3.68 35.61 -6.95
N GLN A 41 4.02 34.34 -6.72
CA GLN A 41 3.16 33.23 -7.11
C GLN A 41 1.89 33.20 -6.27
N SER A 42 0.82 32.64 -6.82
CA SER A 42 -0.41 32.44 -6.05
C SER A 42 -0.16 31.61 -4.79
N ARG A 43 -0.89 31.92 -3.71
CA ARG A 43 -0.80 31.21 -2.42
C ARG A 43 -0.90 29.69 -2.57
N ARG A 44 -1.70 29.21 -3.53
CA ARG A 44 -1.81 27.79 -3.87
C ARG A 44 -0.51 27.20 -4.40
N LYS A 45 0.17 27.90 -5.31
CA LYS A 45 1.42 27.45 -5.93
C LYS A 45 2.58 27.44 -4.92
N GLN A 46 2.60 28.43 -4.02
CA GLN A 46 3.53 28.45 -2.89
C GLN A 46 3.31 27.25 -1.94
N ASN A 47 2.05 27.01 -1.54
CA ASN A 47 1.70 25.85 -0.71
C ASN A 47 2.05 24.52 -1.39
N ASP A 48 1.78 24.39 -2.69
CA ASP A 48 2.14 23.20 -3.47
C ASP A 48 3.66 22.98 -3.50
N GLY A 49 4.46 24.05 -3.60
CA GLY A 49 5.92 23.98 -3.51
C GLY A 49 6.40 23.44 -2.16
N TYR A 50 5.86 23.99 -1.06
CA TYR A 50 6.14 23.51 0.30
C TYR A 50 5.76 22.03 0.48
N LEU A 51 4.55 21.65 0.06
CA LEU A 51 4.07 20.27 0.15
C LEU A 51 4.91 19.31 -0.70
N LEU A 52 5.32 19.74 -1.89
CA LEU A 52 6.16 18.93 -2.77
C LEU A 52 7.53 18.66 -2.15
N ALA A 53 8.14 19.64 -1.48
CA ALA A 53 9.40 19.45 -0.76
C ALA A 53 9.25 18.41 0.36
N ARG A 54 8.17 18.48 1.16
CA ARG A 54 7.87 17.48 2.20
C ARG A 54 7.60 16.08 1.62
N ILE A 55 6.89 16.00 0.50
CA ILE A 55 6.65 14.75 -0.24
C ILE A 55 7.97 14.13 -0.69
N LYS A 56 8.86 14.93 -1.29
CA LYS A 56 10.19 14.48 -1.74
C LYS A 56 11.03 13.95 -0.59
N GLN A 57 11.07 14.68 0.52
CA GLN A 57 11.79 14.26 1.72
C GLN A 57 11.25 12.91 2.24
N ALA A 58 9.94 12.78 2.45
CA ALA A 58 9.33 11.53 2.93
C ALA A 58 9.55 10.35 1.97
N TRP A 59 9.63 10.62 0.66
CA TRP A 59 9.95 9.60 -0.35
C TRP A 59 11.43 9.19 -0.29
N GLN A 60 12.35 10.16 -0.19
CA GLN A 60 13.79 9.91 -0.05
C GLN A 60 14.14 9.16 1.24
N ASP A 61 13.56 9.56 2.38
CA ASP A 61 13.73 8.88 3.67
C ASP A 61 13.29 7.42 3.61
N SER A 62 12.32 7.10 2.74
CA SER A 62 11.87 5.73 2.51
C SER A 62 12.83 4.92 1.64
N GLY A 63 13.93 5.50 1.14
CA GLY A 63 14.77 4.91 0.10
C GLY A 63 14.02 4.80 -1.23
N CYS A 64 13.21 5.79 -1.57
CA CYS A 64 12.41 5.86 -2.80
C CYS A 64 11.37 4.73 -2.97
N ARG A 65 11.03 4.01 -1.88
CA ARG A 65 10.10 2.86 -1.91
C ARG A 65 8.64 3.27 -1.81
N TYR A 66 8.33 4.35 -1.11
CA TYR A 66 6.95 4.71 -0.78
C TYR A 66 6.18 5.27 -1.97
N GLY A 67 5.02 4.68 -2.26
CA GLY A 67 4.04 5.26 -3.18
C GLY A 67 3.08 6.22 -2.47
N ILE A 68 2.17 6.82 -3.25
CA ILE A 68 1.20 7.85 -2.84
C ILE A 68 0.58 7.60 -1.46
N ARG A 69 0.04 6.40 -1.23
CA ARG A 69 -0.64 6.07 0.04
C ARG A 69 0.31 6.10 1.25
N LYS A 70 1.52 5.56 1.10
CA LYS A 70 2.50 5.49 2.20
C LYS A 70 3.07 6.87 2.50
N VAL A 71 3.36 7.66 1.47
CA VAL A 71 3.77 9.07 1.62
C VAL A 71 2.66 9.86 2.31
N TRP A 72 1.41 9.73 1.88
CA TRP A 72 0.28 10.42 2.51
C TRP A 72 0.13 10.10 4.00
N HIS A 73 0.21 8.82 4.39
CA HIS A 73 0.17 8.43 5.80
C HIS A 73 1.35 9.01 6.60
N LYS A 74 2.56 9.01 6.03
CA LYS A 74 3.75 9.56 6.69
C LYS A 74 3.62 11.07 6.91
N LEU A 75 3.11 11.80 5.93
CA LEU A 75 2.85 13.24 6.06
C LEU A 75 1.76 13.54 7.08
N LYS A 76 0.70 12.72 7.12
CA LYS A 76 -0.38 12.88 8.10
C LYS A 76 0.10 12.70 9.54
N GLN A 77 1.10 11.86 9.79
CA GLN A 77 1.72 11.65 11.10
C GLN A 77 2.64 12.81 11.52
N ASN A 78 3.23 13.54 10.55
CA ASN A 78 4.18 14.62 10.78
C ASN A 78 3.52 16.01 10.58
N ASP A 79 2.43 16.31 11.30
CA ASP A 79 1.73 17.60 11.33
C ASP A 79 0.85 18.02 10.13
N LEU A 80 0.69 17.20 9.08
CA LEU A 80 -0.19 17.54 7.93
C LEU A 80 -1.56 16.85 7.98
N LEU A 81 -2.26 16.95 9.12
CA LEU A 81 -3.53 16.25 9.38
C LEU A 81 -4.65 16.54 8.35
N LYS A 82 -4.66 17.74 7.74
CA LYS A 82 -5.67 18.19 6.76
C LYS A 82 -5.30 17.90 5.30
N LEU A 83 -4.16 17.26 5.02
CA LEU A 83 -3.72 17.02 3.66
C LEU A 83 -4.56 15.93 2.98
N ALA A 84 -5.25 16.29 1.90
CA ALA A 84 -6.00 15.34 1.10
C ALA A 84 -5.06 14.42 0.29
N ARG A 85 -5.44 13.14 0.17
CA ARG A 85 -4.68 12.14 -0.60
C ARG A 85 -4.51 12.54 -2.07
N CYS A 86 -5.55 13.11 -2.68
CA CYS A 86 -5.52 13.57 -4.07
C CYS A 86 -4.49 14.69 -4.32
N THR A 87 -4.18 15.50 -3.30
CA THR A 87 -3.11 16.51 -3.39
C THR A 87 -1.74 15.84 -3.48
N VAL A 88 -1.48 14.81 -2.66
CA VAL A 88 -0.23 14.04 -2.71
C VAL A 88 -0.09 13.34 -4.06
N GLU A 89 -1.16 12.70 -4.54
CA GLU A 89 -1.19 12.05 -5.85
C GLU A 89 -0.85 13.01 -6.98
N ARG A 90 -1.53 14.16 -7.04
CA ARG A 90 -1.29 15.19 -8.05
C ARG A 90 0.16 15.68 -8.01
N LEU A 91 0.69 16.01 -6.84
CA LEU A 91 2.06 16.53 -6.69
C LEU A 91 3.13 15.48 -7.02
N MET A 92 2.94 14.23 -6.58
CA MET A 92 3.83 13.12 -6.96
C MET A 92 3.84 12.91 -8.47
N LYS A 93 2.67 12.93 -9.12
CA LYS A 93 2.56 12.82 -10.58
C LYS A 93 3.24 13.99 -11.30
N GLN A 94 3.04 15.23 -10.84
CA GLN A 94 3.70 16.42 -11.40
C GLN A 94 5.22 16.37 -11.28
N ALA A 95 5.75 15.74 -10.23
CA ALA A 95 7.19 15.60 -10.01
C ALA A 95 7.79 14.31 -10.56
N GLY A 96 7.00 13.45 -11.22
CA GLY A 96 7.47 12.15 -11.74
C GLY A 96 7.88 11.15 -10.64
N ILE A 97 7.40 11.35 -9.41
CA ILE A 97 7.75 10.50 -8.26
C ILE A 97 6.77 9.34 -8.17
N GLN A 98 7.30 8.12 -8.10
CA GLN A 98 6.49 6.91 -7.91
C GLN A 98 7.11 6.00 -6.86
N GLY A 99 6.25 5.21 -6.22
CA GLY A 99 6.70 4.15 -5.32
C GLY A 99 7.14 2.91 -6.10
N VAL A 100 7.99 2.10 -5.48
CA VAL A 100 8.40 0.82 -6.07
C VAL A 100 7.24 -0.16 -6.02
N TRP A 101 6.86 -0.68 -7.18
CA TRP A 101 5.97 -1.83 -7.31
C TRP A 101 6.83 -3.10 -7.44
N ARG A 102 6.75 -4.02 -6.47
CA ARG A 102 7.38 -5.34 -6.61
C ARG A 102 6.48 -6.17 -7.54
N GLY A 103 7.06 -6.70 -8.62
CA GLY A 103 6.36 -7.40 -9.70
C GLY A 103 5.46 -8.56 -9.27
N LYS A 104 4.71 -9.10 -10.24
CA LYS A 104 3.72 -10.18 -10.05
C LYS A 104 4.29 -11.31 -9.18
N GLY A 105 3.63 -11.59 -8.06
CA GLY A 105 3.95 -12.72 -7.20
C GLY A 105 3.89 -14.04 -7.96
N LYS A 106 4.54 -15.07 -7.41
CA LYS A 106 4.50 -16.43 -7.95
C LYS A 106 3.03 -16.87 -8.01
N ILE A 107 2.50 -17.17 -9.20
CA ILE A 107 1.20 -17.84 -9.34
C ILE A 107 1.43 -19.29 -8.92
N THR A 108 1.11 -19.61 -7.67
CA THR A 108 1.20 -20.97 -7.12
C THR A 108 -0.08 -21.76 -7.25
N THR A 109 -1.21 -21.11 -7.55
CA THR A 109 -2.53 -21.76 -7.53
C THR A 109 -3.13 -21.79 -8.93
N LYS A 110 -3.14 -22.98 -9.55
CA LYS A 110 -4.12 -23.32 -10.59
C LYS A 110 -5.16 -24.18 -9.92
N GLN A 111 -6.37 -23.65 -9.68
CA GLN A 111 -7.46 -24.47 -9.16
C GLN A 111 -7.71 -25.61 -10.15
N ARG A 112 -7.68 -26.86 -9.68
CA ARG A 112 -8.21 -27.99 -10.42
C ARG A 112 -9.73 -27.89 -10.39
N VAL A 113 -10.36 -28.05 -11.56
CA VAL A 113 -11.82 -27.91 -11.74
C VAL A 113 -12.59 -28.91 -10.87
N ASP A 114 -11.94 -30.02 -10.49
CA ASP A 114 -12.58 -31.17 -9.85
C ASP A 114 -12.47 -31.19 -8.32
N GLN A 115 -12.01 -30.09 -7.70
CA GLN A 115 -11.78 -30.07 -6.27
C GLN A 115 -13.08 -29.80 -5.50
N HIS A 116 -13.56 -30.81 -4.75
CA HIS A 116 -14.71 -30.70 -3.87
C HIS A 116 -14.49 -29.57 -2.85
N LYS A 117 -15.29 -28.49 -2.93
CA LYS A 117 -15.26 -27.42 -1.93
C LYS A 117 -15.80 -27.97 -0.61
N LEU A 118 -15.05 -27.83 0.47
CA LEU A 118 -15.61 -27.96 1.82
C LEU A 118 -16.60 -26.80 2.05
N ASN A 119 -17.69 -27.08 2.76
CA ASN A 119 -18.70 -26.08 3.09
C ASN A 119 -18.06 -24.95 3.91
N ASP A 120 -18.18 -23.71 3.42
CA ASP A 120 -17.78 -22.50 4.17
C ASP A 120 -18.74 -22.30 5.35
N LEU A 121 -18.37 -22.87 6.50
CA LEU A 121 -19.11 -22.74 7.76
C LEU A 121 -19.11 -21.30 8.31
N VAL A 122 -18.25 -20.42 7.79
CA VAL A 122 -18.08 -19.03 8.22
C VAL A 122 -18.88 -18.06 7.35
N LYS A 123 -19.35 -18.49 6.17
CA LYS A 123 -20.10 -17.67 5.19
C LYS A 123 -19.41 -16.32 4.94
N ARG A 124 -18.07 -16.30 4.90
CA ARG A 124 -17.23 -15.09 4.80
C ARG A 124 -17.47 -14.00 5.86
N ASN A 125 -18.09 -14.33 6.99
CA ASN A 125 -18.23 -13.40 8.10
C ASN A 125 -17.09 -13.60 9.12
N PHE A 126 -16.07 -12.73 9.02
CA PHE A 126 -14.88 -12.76 9.87
C PHE A 126 -14.96 -11.79 11.06
N THR A 127 -16.17 -11.42 11.52
CA THR A 127 -16.35 -10.61 12.74
C THR A 127 -16.75 -11.48 13.92
N ALA A 128 -16.17 -11.18 15.09
CA ALA A 128 -16.55 -11.79 16.36
C ALA A 128 -16.83 -10.66 17.36
N ASP A 129 -18.10 -10.44 17.70
CA ASP A 129 -18.55 -9.31 18.52
C ASP A 129 -18.33 -9.52 20.03
N ALA A 130 -18.00 -10.75 20.45
CA ALA A 130 -17.65 -11.11 21.83
C ALA A 130 -16.86 -12.44 21.83
N PRO A 131 -16.08 -12.75 22.89
CA PRO A 131 -15.61 -14.11 23.07
C PRO A 131 -16.85 -14.97 23.33
N ASN A 132 -17.09 -15.99 22.51
CA ASN A 132 -18.19 -16.95 22.67
C ASN A 132 -19.63 -16.44 22.43
N LYS A 133 -19.91 -15.51 21.49
CA LYS A 133 -21.29 -15.32 20.99
C LYS A 133 -21.48 -15.72 19.52
N LYS A 134 -21.94 -16.96 19.33
CA LYS A 134 -23.14 -17.22 18.52
C LYS A 134 -24.00 -18.24 19.29
N ARG A 135 -25.05 -17.72 19.90
CA ARG A 135 -26.01 -18.38 20.80
C ARG A 135 -26.79 -19.45 20.04
N LEU A 136 -26.18 -20.63 19.87
CA LEU A 136 -26.82 -21.96 19.74
C LEU A 136 -25.80 -23.12 19.75
N LEU A 137 -24.48 -22.87 19.77
CA LEU A 137 -23.46 -23.90 20.01
C LEU A 137 -22.45 -23.41 21.04
N ARG A 138 -22.36 -24.11 22.16
CA ARG A 138 -21.46 -23.80 23.28
C ARG A 138 -20.00 -23.71 22.79
N SER A 139 -19.35 -22.57 23.05
CA SER A 139 -17.89 -22.38 23.06
C SER A 139 -17.13 -22.63 21.74
N SER A 140 -17.48 -21.94 20.64
CA SER A 140 -16.68 -21.96 19.41
C SER A 140 -15.89 -20.67 19.21
N VAL A 141 -14.56 -20.79 19.22
CA VAL A 141 -13.60 -19.73 18.85
C VAL A 141 -13.33 -19.85 17.36
N LEU A 142 -13.56 -18.77 16.60
CA LEU A 142 -13.23 -18.70 15.19
C LEU A 142 -11.73 -18.44 15.02
N GLN A 143 -11.05 -19.38 14.37
CA GLN A 143 -9.64 -19.24 14.00
C GLN A 143 -9.52 -19.14 12.48
N VAL A 144 -8.72 -18.19 12.01
CA VAL A 144 -8.39 -18.05 10.59
C VAL A 144 -6.94 -18.44 10.39
N ALA A 145 -6.70 -19.37 9.48
CA ALA A 145 -5.36 -19.66 8.98
C ALA A 145 -5.03 -18.81 7.77
N ASP A 146 -3.83 -18.24 7.77
CA ASP A 146 -3.23 -17.56 6.62
C ASP A 146 -1.86 -18.16 6.30
N PHE A 147 -1.57 -18.30 5.00
CA PHE A 147 -0.30 -18.83 4.51
C PHE A 147 0.36 -17.81 3.60
N THR A 148 1.57 -17.42 3.96
CA THR A 148 2.34 -16.45 3.18
C THR A 148 3.73 -16.97 2.87
N TYR A 149 4.38 -16.36 1.88
CA TYR A 149 5.73 -16.70 1.47
C TYR A 149 6.52 -15.44 1.12
N PHE A 150 7.80 -15.42 1.45
CA PHE A 150 8.68 -14.30 1.12
C PHE A 150 10.02 -14.79 0.56
N LYS A 151 10.55 -14.02 -0.39
CA LYS A 151 11.84 -14.29 -1.03
C LYS A 151 12.97 -13.75 -0.17
N THR A 152 13.91 -14.60 0.19
CA THR A 152 15.18 -14.25 0.84
C THR A 152 16.33 -14.30 -0.18
N LYS A 153 17.55 -13.96 0.24
CA LYS A 153 18.75 -14.08 -0.61
C LYS A 153 19.14 -15.54 -0.89
N THR A 154 18.73 -16.46 -0.01
CA THR A 154 19.11 -17.89 -0.05
C THR A 154 17.99 -18.80 -0.50
N GLY A 155 16.77 -18.28 -0.74
CA GLY A 155 15.65 -19.08 -1.22
C GLY A 155 14.28 -18.50 -0.87
N TRP A 156 13.27 -19.36 -0.85
CA TRP A 156 11.93 -19.01 -0.39
C TRP A 156 11.73 -19.47 1.05
N VAL A 157 11.02 -18.66 1.82
CA VAL A 157 10.58 -19.00 3.17
C VAL A 157 9.06 -18.92 3.19
N TYR A 158 8.44 -19.94 3.76
CA TYR A 158 7.01 -20.12 3.92
C TYR A 158 6.63 -19.92 5.38
N THR A 159 5.50 -19.29 5.63
CA THR A 159 5.03 -19.01 6.98
C THR A 159 3.53 -19.27 7.08
N ALA A 160 3.14 -20.06 8.06
CA ALA A 160 1.77 -20.30 8.45
C ALA A 160 1.45 -19.50 9.70
N PHE A 161 0.31 -18.82 9.72
CA PHE A 161 -0.22 -18.11 10.87
C PHE A 161 -1.62 -18.60 11.20
N ILE A 162 -1.92 -18.71 12.49
CA ILE A 162 -3.26 -18.92 13.00
C ILE A 162 -3.62 -17.76 13.90
N ILE A 163 -4.69 -17.07 13.53
CA ILE A 163 -5.14 -15.86 14.20
C ILE A 163 -6.45 -16.17 14.92
N ASP A 164 -6.55 -15.78 16.19
CA ASP A 164 -7.83 -15.68 16.88
C ASP A 164 -8.53 -14.41 16.39
N VAL A 165 -9.71 -14.57 15.79
CA VAL A 165 -10.47 -13.46 15.19
C VAL A 165 -11.00 -12.47 16.24
N PHE A 166 -11.33 -12.95 17.43
CA PHE A 166 -11.85 -12.13 18.52
C PHE A 166 -10.75 -11.28 19.17
N LYS A 167 -9.66 -11.92 19.60
CA LYS A 167 -8.54 -11.24 20.27
C LYS A 167 -7.59 -10.55 19.30
N ARG A 168 -7.66 -10.86 18.00
CA ARG A 168 -6.72 -10.39 16.95
C ARG A 168 -5.26 -10.67 17.29
N VAL A 169 -5.01 -11.80 17.97
CA VAL A 169 -3.66 -12.25 18.33
C VAL A 169 -3.30 -13.49 17.54
N ILE A 170 -2.00 -13.64 17.24
CA ILE A 170 -1.46 -14.86 16.65
C ILE A 170 -1.38 -15.90 17.77
N VAL A 171 -2.07 -17.02 17.58
CA VAL A 171 -2.13 -18.11 18.56
C VAL A 171 -1.25 -19.30 18.18
N GLY A 172 -0.81 -19.36 16.92
CA GLY A 172 0.15 -20.36 16.46
C GLY A 172 0.80 -19.89 15.17
N TRP A 173 2.07 -20.24 14.97
CA TRP A 173 2.79 -19.90 13.75
C TRP A 173 3.93 -20.87 13.50
N LYS A 174 4.30 -21.05 12.22
CA LYS A 174 5.47 -21.84 11.86
C LYS A 174 6.13 -21.24 10.63
N VAL A 175 7.46 -21.27 10.61
CA VAL A 175 8.29 -20.86 9.48
C VAL A 175 9.05 -22.07 8.98
N SER A 176 9.10 -22.27 7.66
CA SER A 176 9.84 -23.35 7.01
C SER A 176 10.38 -22.89 5.66
N ASN A 177 11.46 -23.52 5.19
CA ASN A 177 11.93 -23.39 3.81
C ASN A 177 11.21 -24.35 2.84
N ARG A 178 10.30 -25.20 3.35
CA ARG A 178 9.46 -26.12 2.59
C ARG A 178 7.98 -25.76 2.74
N MET A 179 7.23 -25.89 1.65
CA MET A 179 5.78 -25.79 1.64
C MET A 179 5.22 -27.22 1.73
N ASP A 180 4.95 -27.68 2.95
CA ASP A 180 4.41 -29.00 3.24
C ASP A 180 3.25 -28.93 4.24
N THR A 181 2.55 -30.05 4.42
CA THR A 181 1.45 -30.16 5.39
C THR A 181 1.96 -29.98 6.83
N GLN A 182 3.22 -30.32 7.10
CA GLN A 182 3.82 -30.21 8.43
C GLN A 182 3.90 -28.75 8.90
N LEU A 183 4.23 -27.81 8.00
CA LEU A 183 4.18 -26.38 8.26
C LEU A 183 2.82 -25.93 8.83
N VAL A 184 1.73 -26.46 8.27
CA VAL A 184 0.37 -26.14 8.69
C VAL A 184 0.01 -26.82 10.01
N LEU A 185 0.31 -28.10 10.13
CA LEU A 185 0.02 -28.90 11.32
C LEU A 185 0.76 -28.37 12.55
N ASP A 186 2.01 -27.96 12.40
CA ASP A 186 2.81 -27.40 13.49
C ASP A 186 2.20 -26.09 14.01
N ALA A 187 1.75 -25.21 13.11
CA ALA A 187 1.07 -23.97 13.51
C ALA A 187 -0.28 -24.27 14.19
N LEU A 188 -1.01 -25.27 13.70
CA LEU A 188 -2.29 -25.71 14.28
C LEU A 188 -2.13 -26.31 15.67
N ASN A 189 -1.16 -27.19 15.85
CA ASN A 189 -0.88 -27.80 17.15
C ASN A 189 -0.51 -26.73 18.19
N GLN A 190 0.32 -25.74 17.82
CA GLN A 190 0.60 -24.60 18.69
C GLN A 190 -0.66 -23.83 19.08
N ALA A 191 -1.56 -23.56 18.12
CA ALA A 191 -2.81 -22.84 18.38
C ALA A 191 -3.79 -23.63 19.27
N LEU A 192 -3.80 -24.95 19.16
CA LEU A 192 -4.61 -25.84 20.01
C LEU A 192 -4.03 -25.94 21.42
N ASP A 193 -2.72 -26.10 21.55
CA ASP A 193 -2.04 -26.21 22.83
C ASP A 193 -2.09 -24.89 23.62
N ALA A 194 -1.99 -23.74 22.93
CA ALA A 194 -2.20 -22.42 23.52
C ALA A 194 -3.59 -22.22 24.15
N ARG A 195 -4.52 -23.16 23.95
CA ARG A 195 -5.89 -23.14 24.49
C ARG A 195 -6.27 -24.39 25.25
N HIS A 196 -5.31 -25.19 25.71
CA HIS A 196 -5.59 -26.43 26.45
C HIS A 196 -6.56 -27.37 25.71
N ARG A 197 -6.53 -27.38 24.37
CA ARG A 197 -7.32 -28.30 23.51
C ARG A 197 -8.82 -28.28 23.79
N LEU A 198 -9.40 -27.08 23.91
CA LEU A 198 -10.86 -26.89 24.00
C LEU A 198 -11.60 -27.65 22.89
N LYS A 199 -12.66 -28.38 23.27
CA LYS A 199 -13.59 -28.99 22.31
C LYS A 199 -14.42 -27.88 21.66
N ASN A 200 -14.66 -27.97 20.33
CA ASN A 200 -15.46 -27.06 19.48
C ASN A 200 -14.74 -25.86 18.83
N VAL A 201 -13.48 -25.99 18.37
CA VAL A 201 -12.81 -24.95 17.57
C VAL A 201 -13.27 -25.02 16.10
N ILE A 202 -13.67 -23.88 15.52
CA ILE A 202 -13.92 -23.76 14.08
C ILE A 202 -12.66 -23.18 13.45
N HIS A 203 -11.92 -24.04 12.73
CA HIS A 203 -10.75 -23.64 11.96
C HIS A 203 -11.15 -23.34 10.51
N HIS A 204 -10.95 -22.11 10.08
CA HIS A 204 -11.18 -21.69 8.70
C HIS A 204 -9.84 -21.39 8.02
N SER A 205 -9.42 -22.29 7.13
CA SER A 205 -8.34 -22.02 6.18
C SER A 205 -8.94 -21.51 4.87
N GLY A 206 -8.45 -20.38 4.36
CA GLY A 206 -8.70 -20.07 2.95
C GLY A 206 -8.16 -21.21 2.09
N SER A 207 -8.85 -21.59 1.01
CA SER A 207 -8.41 -22.65 0.10
C SER A 207 -7.13 -22.24 -0.64
N GLY A 208 -6.01 -22.30 0.06
CA GLY A 208 -4.67 -22.37 -0.50
C GLY A 208 -4.16 -23.78 -0.24
N CYS A 209 -3.80 -24.46 -1.32
CA CYS A 209 -3.28 -25.84 -1.39
C CYS A 209 -4.33 -26.95 -1.47
N GLY A 210 -4.63 -27.34 -2.72
CA GLY A 210 -4.30 -28.69 -3.18
C GLY A 210 -3.65 -28.61 -4.56
#